data_AF-A0AAW2LHE9-F1
#
_entry.id   AF-A0AAW2LHE9-F1
#
_cell.length_a   1.000
_cell.length_b   1.000
_cell.length_c   1.000
_cell.angle_alpha   90.00
_cell.angle_beta   90.00
_cell.angle_gamma   90.00
#
_symmetry.space_group_name_H-M   'P 1'
#
loop_
_entity.id
_entity.type
_entity.pdbx_description
1 polymer ?
#
loop_
_entity_poly.entity_id
_entity_poly.type
_entity_poly.pdbx_seq_one_letter_code
_entity_poly.pdbx_strand_id
1 'polypeptide(L)'
;SANILFIDQPADIGYSYSNTLKGYISNDTLSTRLCYDFLKKWLIKHPQYLKNPLFIVGESYSGITLPLIVNEVYKGLEAGDKPMLNMKVQLQKTQYFVVLSNRTNHMTIVLGALR
;
A
#
# COMPACT_ATOMS: atom_id res chain seq x y z
N SER A 1 15.84 11.30 3.84
CA SER A 1 15.93 9.86 3.52
C SER A 1 14.53 9.29 3.53
N ALA A 2 14.23 8.40 2.59
CA ALA A 2 12.95 7.70 2.51
C ALA A 2 13.21 6.20 2.60
N ASN A 3 12.28 5.46 3.17
CA ASN A 3 12.22 4.00 3.09
C ASN A 3 11.15 3.65 2.08
N ILE A 4 11.47 2.85 1.07
CA ILE A 4 10.54 2.54 -0.03
C ILE A 4 10.17 1.06 0.05
N LEU A 5 8.87 0.78 0.05
CA LEU A 5 8.30 -0.57 0.01
C LEU A 5 7.56 -0.76 -1.32
N PHE A 6 8.02 -1.71 -2.13
CA PHE A 6 7.35 -2.12 -3.36
C PHE A 6 6.46 -3.32 -3.08
N ILE A 7 5.23 -3.31 -3.61
CA ILE A 7 4.26 -4.39 -3.42
C ILE A 7 3.77 -4.86 -4.78
N ASP A 8 4.05 -6.12 -5.09
CA ASP A 8 3.45 -6.83 -6.21
C ASP A 8 2.04 -7.29 -5.83
N GLN A 9 1.00 -6.78 -6.49
CA GLN A 9 -0.38 -7.20 -6.26
C GLN A 9 -1.24 -7.06 -7.53
N PRO A 10 -2.31 -7.87 -7.68
CA PRO A 10 -2.70 -9.02 -6.84
C PRO A 10 -1.76 -10.23 -7.00
N ALA A 11 -2.11 -11.37 -6.40
CA ALA A 11 -1.48 -12.64 -6.77
C ALA A 11 -1.62 -12.85 -8.29
N ASP A 12 -0.57 -13.41 -8.91
CA ASP A 12 -0.31 -13.47 -10.38
C ASP A 12 0.54 -12.31 -10.94
N ILE A 13 0.88 -11.31 -10.13
CA ILE A 13 1.80 -10.21 -10.54
C ILE A 13 3.17 -10.40 -9.89
N GLY A 14 4.23 -10.32 -10.69
CA GLY A 14 5.62 -10.32 -10.22
C GLY A 14 5.97 -11.56 -9.39
N TYR A 15 6.34 -11.33 -8.13
CA TYR A 15 6.66 -12.40 -7.18
C TYR A 15 5.48 -12.85 -6.31
N SER A 16 4.30 -12.27 -6.49
CA SER A 16 3.10 -12.62 -5.72
C SER A 16 2.36 -13.81 -6.34
N TYR A 17 2.20 -14.90 -5.58
CA TYR A 17 1.52 -16.12 -6.03
C TYR A 17 0.54 -16.67 -4.98
N SER A 18 -0.36 -17.55 -5.42
CA SER A 18 -1.25 -18.32 -4.53
C SER A 18 -1.02 -19.81 -4.67
N ASN A 19 -1.09 -20.53 -3.56
CA ASN A 19 -1.06 -21.99 -3.56
C ASN A 19 -2.40 -22.63 -3.98
N THR A 20 -3.42 -21.82 -4.29
CA THR A 20 -4.75 -22.30 -4.67
C THR A 20 -5.29 -21.52 -5.86
N LEU A 21 -6.02 -22.19 -6.75
CA LEU A 21 -6.67 -21.53 -7.90
C LEU A 21 -7.62 -20.40 -7.48
N LYS A 22 -8.32 -20.56 -6.35
CA LYS A 22 -9.21 -19.52 -5.82
C LYS A 22 -8.47 -18.24 -5.42
N GLY A 23 -7.21 -18.32 -5.01
CA GLY A 23 -6.43 -17.15 -4.62
C GLY A 23 -5.92 -16.30 -5.79
N TYR A 24 -6.07 -16.78 -7.03
CA TYR A 24 -5.85 -16.00 -8.24
C TYR A 24 -7.10 -15.23 -8.70
N ILE A 25 -8.27 -15.52 -8.13
CA ILE A 25 -9.47 -14.75 -8.39
C ILE A 25 -9.32 -13.40 -7.67
N SER A 26 -9.28 -12.31 -8.43
CA SER A 26 -9.13 -10.96 -7.90
C SER A 26 -10.07 -9.97 -8.57
N ASN A 27 -10.40 -8.90 -7.84
CA ASN A 27 -11.03 -7.68 -8.34
C ASN A 27 -10.50 -6.50 -7.51
N ASP A 28 -10.81 -5.27 -7.91
CA ASP A 28 -10.27 -4.07 -7.26
C ASP A 28 -10.55 -4.02 -5.75
N THR A 29 -11.74 -4.46 -5.33
CA THR A 29 -12.12 -4.49 -3.90
C THR A 29 -11.32 -5.53 -3.13
N LEU A 30 -11.19 -6.75 -3.68
CA LEU A 30 -10.44 -7.81 -3.03
C LEU A 30 -8.94 -7.50 -2.99
N SER A 31 -8.37 -7.02 -4.10
CA SER A 31 -6.95 -6.62 -4.19
C SER A 31 -6.63 -5.53 -3.17
N THR A 32 -7.50 -4.54 -3.05
CA THR A 32 -7.38 -3.46 -2.05
C THR A 32 -7.36 -4.00 -0.63
N ARG A 33 -8.32 -4.86 -0.27
CA ARG A 33 -8.39 -5.46 1.08
C ARG A 33 -7.14 -6.30 1.39
N LEU A 34 -6.69 -7.11 0.44
CA LEU A 34 -5.48 -7.92 0.60
C LEU A 34 -4.23 -7.05 0.74
N CYS A 35 -4.14 -5.94 0.00
CA CYS A 35 -3.06 -4.98 0.16
C CYS A 35 -3.08 -4.34 1.56
N TYR A 36 -4.25 -3.92 2.04
CA TYR A 36 -4.38 -3.38 3.40
C TYR A 36 -3.97 -4.40 4.48
N ASP A 37 -4.41 -5.65 4.35
CA ASP A 37 -4.03 -6.73 5.25
C ASP A 37 -2.52 -7.03 5.21
N PHE A 38 -1.93 -7.00 4.02
CA PHE A 38 -0.48 -7.13 3.86
C PHE A 38 0.24 -6.01 4.63
N LEU A 39 -0.18 -4.76 4.49
CA LEU A 39 0.43 -3.62 5.17
C LEU A 39 0.36 -3.75 6.69
N LYS A 40 -0.79 -4.16 7.23
CA LYS A 40 -0.92 -4.43 8.67
C LYS A 40 0.07 -5.50 9.12
N LYS A 41 0.10 -6.65 8.44
CA LYS A 41 0.99 -7.77 8.77
C LYS A 41 2.47 -7.40 8.64
N TRP A 42 2.82 -6.61 7.63
CA TRP A 42 4.18 -6.12 7.42
C TRP A 42 4.60 -5.19 8.56
N LEU A 43 3.76 -4.24 8.97
CA LEU A 43 4.06 -3.32 10.08
C LEU A 43 4.13 -4.00 11.45
N ILE A 44 3.40 -5.10 11.65
CA ILE A 44 3.58 -5.96 12.84
C ILE A 44 4.98 -6.57 12.87
N LYS A 45 5.49 -7.03 11.73
CA LYS A 45 6.84 -7.60 11.62
C LYS A 45 7.95 -6.55 11.60
N HIS A 46 7.64 -5.33 11.20
CA HIS A 46 8.60 -4.22 11.07
C HIS A 46 8.15 -2.98 11.88
N PRO A 47 8.03 -3.11 13.21
CA PRO A 47 7.45 -2.06 14.06
C PRO A 47 8.25 -0.75 14.07
N GLN A 48 9.53 -0.78 13.68
CA GLN A 48 10.38 0.41 13.57
C GLN A 48 9.83 1.46 12.60
N TYR A 49 8.96 1.06 11.65
CA TYR A 49 8.35 1.97 10.68
C TYR A 49 7.01 2.56 11.14
N LEU A 50 6.44 2.13 12.27
CA LEU A 50 5.13 2.60 12.74
C LEU A 50 5.08 4.10 13.01
N LYS A 51 6.20 4.68 13.43
CA LYS A 51 6.30 6.12 13.70
C LYS A 51 6.54 6.93 12.43
N ASN A 52 6.93 6.30 11.32
CA ASN A 52 7.21 7.00 10.08
C ASN A 52 5.89 7.46 9.45
N PRO A 53 5.83 8.70 8.93
CA PRO A 53 4.74 9.11 8.07
C PRO A 53 4.62 8.13 6.88
N LEU A 54 3.42 7.63 6.68
CA LEU A 54 3.10 6.73 5.59
C LEU A 54 2.54 7.50 4.39
N PHE A 55 3.19 7.32 3.24
CA PHE A 55 2.73 7.77 1.93
C PHE A 55 2.44 6.55 1.05
N ILE A 56 1.26 6.53 0.41
CA ILE A 56 0.89 5.50 -0.56
C ILE A 56 0.85 6.17 -1.92
N VAL A 57 1.64 5.67 -2.85
CA VAL A 57 1.75 6.18 -4.21
C VAL A 57 1.59 5.04 -5.21
N GLY A 58 1.17 5.35 -6.43
CA GLY A 58 0.94 4.36 -7.47
C GLY A 58 0.81 5.02 -8.84
N GLU A 59 1.05 4.23 -9.87
CA GLU A 59 1.00 4.66 -11.27
C GLU A 59 -0.02 3.80 -12.04
N SER A 60 -0.51 4.31 -13.18
CA SER A 60 -1.38 3.56 -14.09
C SER A 60 -2.67 3.08 -13.40
N TYR A 61 -2.94 1.77 -13.44
CA TYR A 61 -4.13 1.16 -12.87
C TYR A 61 -4.23 1.34 -11.35
N SER A 62 -3.11 1.56 -10.66
CA SER A 62 -3.10 1.91 -9.24
C SER A 62 -3.87 3.19 -8.94
N GLY A 63 -4.16 4.04 -9.94
CA GLY A 63 -5.07 5.18 -9.78
C GLY A 63 -6.50 4.81 -9.36
N ILE A 64 -6.94 3.57 -9.59
CA ILE A 64 -8.24 3.05 -9.14
C ILE A 64 -8.14 2.44 -7.74
N THR A 65 -7.12 1.60 -7.49
CA THR A 65 -6.97 0.87 -6.23
C THR A 65 -6.46 1.76 -5.10
N LEU A 66 -5.68 2.81 -5.39
CA LEU A 66 -5.08 3.67 -4.38
C LEU A 66 -6.11 4.44 -3.54
N PRO A 67 -7.13 5.13 -4.12
CA PRO A 67 -8.21 5.73 -3.31
C PRO A 67 -8.93 4.70 -2.43
N LEU A 68 -9.14 3.48 -2.92
CA LEU A 68 -9.76 2.40 -2.15
C LEU A 68 -8.87 1.98 -0.98
N ILE A 69 -7.55 1.87 -1.19
CA ILE A 69 -6.60 1.47 -0.14
C ILE A 69 -6.56 2.54 0.95
N VAL A 70 -6.52 3.82 0.54
CA VAL A 70 -6.58 4.94 1.48
C VAL A 70 -7.88 4.88 2.31
N ASN A 71 -9.01 4.58 1.68
CA ASN A 71 -10.29 4.41 2.38
C ASN A 71 -10.27 3.25 3.39
N GLU A 72 -9.69 2.10 3.04
CA GLU A 72 -9.55 0.98 3.98
C GLU A 72 -8.64 1.33 5.17
N VAL A 73 -7.57 2.10 4.95
CA VAL A 73 -6.73 2.62 6.05
C VAL A 73 -7.54 3.54 6.97
N TYR A 74 -8.31 4.48 6.41
CA TYR A 74 -9.15 5.37 7.22
C TYR A 74 -10.19 4.60 8.04
N LYS A 75 -10.90 3.64 7.44
CA LYS A 75 -11.84 2.78 8.16
C LYS A 75 -11.17 2.02 9.29
N GLY A 76 -9.97 1.50 9.06
CA GLY A 76 -9.18 0.84 10.10
C GLY A 76 -8.82 1.78 11.24
N LEU A 77 -8.43 3.03 10.94
CA LEU A 77 -8.16 4.04 11.97
C LEU A 77 -9.41 4.36 12.79
N GLU A 78 -10.57 4.53 12.15
CA GLU A 78 -11.86 4.76 12.83
C GLU A 78 -12.27 3.58 13.69
N ALA A 79 -12.04 2.35 13.23
CA ALA A 79 -12.32 1.11 13.97
C ALA A 79 -11.31 0.84 15.10
N GLY A 80 -10.19 1.56 15.17
CA GLY A 80 -9.12 1.29 16.12
C GLY A 80 -8.28 0.05 15.79
N ASP A 81 -8.21 -0.33 14.51
CA ASP A 81 -7.40 -1.45 14.03
C ASP A 81 -5.93 -1.25 14.41
N LYS A 82 -5.28 -2.36 14.77
CA LYS A 82 -3.85 -2.39 15.07
C LYS A 82 -3.05 -3.11 13.97
N PRO A 83 -1.83 -2.63 13.68
CA PRO A 83 -1.24 -1.41 14.21
C PRO A 83 -1.88 -0.15 13.61
N MET A 84 -1.81 0.98 14.32
CA MET A 84 -2.30 2.26 13.76
C MET A 84 -1.31 2.76 12.71
N LEU A 85 -1.77 2.95 11.47
CA LEU A 85 -0.94 3.47 10.39
C LEU A 85 -0.82 4.99 10.53
N ASN A 86 0.40 5.52 10.70
CA ASN A 86 0.67 6.96 10.78
C ASN A 86 0.55 7.64 9.40
N MET A 87 -0.68 7.77 8.91
CA MET A 87 -0.95 8.21 7.54
C MET A 87 -0.79 9.73 7.38
N LYS A 88 0.07 10.15 6.45
CA LYS A 88 0.07 11.51 5.91
C LYS A 88 -0.23 11.40 4.42
N VAL A 89 -1.51 11.41 4.06
CA VAL A 89 -1.93 11.20 2.68
C VAL A 89 -1.43 12.35 1.80
N GLN A 90 -0.67 12.03 0.76
CA GLN A 90 -0.48 12.91 -0.39
C GLN A 90 -0.82 12.13 -1.66
N LEU A 91 -1.98 12.45 -2.25
CA LEU A 91 -2.41 11.90 -3.52
C LEU A 91 -1.66 12.65 -4.63
N GLN A 92 -0.76 11.99 -5.34
CA GLN A 92 -0.24 12.49 -6.61
C GLN A 92 -0.68 11.55 -7.73
N LYS A 93 -1.44 12.09 -8.68
CA LYS A 93 -1.82 11.42 -9.92
C LYS A 93 -0.79 11.85 -10.97
N THR A 94 0.23 11.05 -11.20
CA THR A 94 1.27 11.39 -12.19
C THR A 94 1.79 10.14 -12.88
N GLN A 95 2.05 10.25 -14.19
CA GLN A 95 2.71 9.21 -15.00
C GLN A 95 4.24 9.16 -14.84
N TYR A 96 4.81 9.97 -13.94
CA TYR A 96 6.24 9.94 -13.63
C TYR A 96 6.43 10.36 -12.16
N PHE A 97 7.19 9.57 -11.40
CA PHE A 97 7.47 9.87 -10.00
C PHE A 97 8.56 10.95 -9.86
N VAL A 98 8.26 11.99 -9.07
CA VAL A 98 9.28 12.81 -8.41
C VAL A 98 9.07 12.67 -6.90
N VAL A 99 9.86 11.82 -6.26
CA VAL A 99 9.90 11.76 -4.79
C VAL A 99 10.74 12.94 -4.30
N LEU A 100 10.10 14.06 -3.96
CA LEU A 100 10.77 15.14 -3.24
C LEU A 100 10.97 14.73 -1.77
N SER A 101 12.06 14.01 -1.50
CA SER A 101 12.50 13.67 -0.14
C SER A 101 12.96 14.94 0.59
N ASN A 102 12.06 15.61 1.30
CA ASN A 102 12.46 16.55 2.36
C ASN A 102 12.96 15.76 3.59
N ARG A 103 13.86 16.35 4.38
CA ARG A 103 14.74 15.72 5.40
C ARG A 103 14.03 15.10 6.63
N THR A 104 13.00 14.28 6.44
CA THR A 104 12.35 13.50 7.51
C THR A 104 12.28 12.03 7.10
N ASN A 105 12.60 11.12 8.01
CA ASN A 105 12.61 9.67 7.76
C ASN A 105 11.16 9.18 7.56
N HIS A 106 10.72 8.99 6.32
CA HIS A 106 9.36 8.57 5.98
C HIS A 106 9.34 7.20 5.31
N MET A 107 8.16 6.58 5.22
CA MET A 107 7.92 5.33 4.50
C MET A 107 6.98 5.59 3.31
N THR A 108 7.43 5.21 2.12
CA THR A 108 6.70 5.35 0.86
C THR A 108 6.38 3.95 0.32
N ILE A 109 5.11 3.68 0.07
CA ILE A 109 4.68 2.45 -0.60
C ILE A 109 4.44 2.75 -2.07
N VAL A 110 5.09 2.01 -2.95
CA VAL A 110 4.90 2.09 -4.40
C VAL A 110 4.11 0.86 -4.86
N LEU A 111 2.93 1.11 -5.42
CA LEU A 111 2.06 0.07 -5.99
C LEU A 111 2.24 0.01 -7.51
N GLY A 112 2.84 -1.08 -7.98
CA GLY A 112 2.86 -1.44 -9.39
C GLY A 112 1.66 -2.31 -9.71
N ALA A 113 0.81 -1.88 -10.65
CA ALA A 113 -0.26 -2.70 -11.20
C ALA A 113 -0.14 -2.71 -12.72
N LEU A 114 0.25 -3.85 -13.28
CA LEU A 114 0.07 -4.15 -14.69
C LEU A 114 -1.27 -4.90 -14.80
N ARG A 115 -2.11 -4.48 -15.75
CA ARG A 115 -3.23 -5.31 -16.22
C ARG A 115 -2.73 -6.16 -17.38
#